data_AF-A0A1J3HCY0-F1
#
_entry.id   AF-A0A1J3HCY0-F1
#
_cell.length_a   1.000
_cell.length_b   1.000
_cell.length_c   1.000
_cell.angle_alpha   90.00
_cell.angle_beta   90.00
_cell.angle_gamma   90.00
#
_symmetry.space_group_name_H-M   'P 1'
#
loop_
_entity.id
_entity.type
_entity.pdbx_description
1 polymer ?
#
loop_
_entity_poly.entity_id
_entity_poly.type
_entity_poly.pdbx_seq_one_letter_code
_entity_poly.pdbx_strand_id
1 'polypeptide(L)'
;DLSSNRLSGEIPAEIGYLENIRSLNFSRNRLTGSIPYNISKLKDLESLDLSNNMLYGNIPPVLADLNSLGYFNVSFNNLSGEIPFKGHLGAFDERSYIGNAH
;
A
#
# COMPACT_ATOMS: atom_id res chain seq x y z
N ASP A 1 4.86 9.30 9.33
CA ASP A 1 5.98 8.88 8.49
C ASP A 1 6.86 7.94 9.30
N LEU A 2 7.09 6.73 8.79
CA LEU A 2 8.01 5.73 9.34
C LEU A 2 8.94 5.16 8.24
N SER A 3 9.12 5.91 7.15
CA SER A 3 9.96 5.50 6.03
C SER A 3 11.44 5.46 6.39
N SER A 4 12.24 4.76 5.58
CA SER A 4 13.71 4.70 5.70
C SER A 4 14.19 4.19 7.06
N ASN A 5 13.57 3.11 7.53
CA ASN A 5 13.89 2.46 8.79
C ASN A 5 14.27 0.98 8.56
N ARG A 6 14.41 0.24 9.66
CA ARG A 6 14.64 -1.21 9.65
C ARG A 6 13.43 -1.97 10.23
N LEU A 7 12.23 -1.40 10.12
CA LEU A 7 11.01 -2.05 10.58
C LEU A 7 10.82 -3.36 9.82
N SER A 8 10.38 -4.39 10.53
CA SER A 8 10.21 -5.75 10.01
C SER A 8 8.97 -6.38 10.62
N GLY A 9 8.56 -7.53 10.08
CA GLY A 9 7.27 -8.13 10.38
C GLY A 9 6.18 -7.58 9.47
N GLU A 10 4.94 -7.91 9.79
CA GLU A 10 3.77 -7.57 8.97
C GLU A 10 3.19 -6.18 9.32
N ILE A 11 2.43 -5.62 8.38
CA ILE A 11 1.60 -4.45 8.66
C ILE A 11 0.36 -4.96 9.44
N PRO A 12 0.16 -4.54 10.70
CA PRO A 12 -0.95 -5.03 11.52
C PRO A 12 -2.30 -4.56 10.97
N ALA A 13 -3.33 -5.39 11.10
CA ALA A 13 -4.70 -5.07 10.67
C ALA A 13 -5.31 -3.89 11.45
N GLU A 14 -4.79 -3.65 12.65
CA GLU A 14 -5.10 -2.52 13.54
C GLU A 14 -4.74 -1.16 12.94
N ILE A 15 -3.93 -1.12 11.85
CA ILE A 15 -3.69 0.13 11.10
C ILE A 15 -5.01 0.78 10.66
N GLY A 16 -6.05 -0.02 10.42
CA GLY A 16 -7.37 0.46 10.03
C GLY A 16 -8.13 1.22 11.13
N TYR A 17 -7.61 1.31 12.35
CA TYR A 17 -8.19 2.13 13.44
C TYR A 17 -7.71 3.58 13.42
N LEU A 18 -6.75 3.93 12.56
CA LEU A 18 -6.22 5.27 12.42
C LEU A 18 -7.11 6.14 11.52
N GLU A 19 -8.42 6.20 11.77
CA GLU A 19 -9.44 6.71 10.83
C GLU A 19 -9.19 8.13 10.31
N ASN A 20 -8.51 8.98 11.08
CA ASN A 20 -8.18 10.37 10.71
C ASN A 20 -6.83 10.53 9.98
N ILE A 21 -6.16 9.42 9.64
CA ILE A 21 -4.83 9.48 9.02
C ILE A 21 -4.94 9.83 7.53
N ARG A 22 -4.13 10.80 7.11
CA ARG A 22 -4.09 11.28 5.71
C ARG A 22 -2.89 10.79 4.94
N SER A 23 -1.80 10.47 5.64
CA SER A 23 -0.57 10.02 5.01
C SER A 23 0.05 8.87 5.78
N LEU A 24 0.25 7.76 5.08
CA LEU A 24 0.97 6.59 5.56
C LEU A 24 2.16 6.35 4.66
N ASN A 25 3.36 6.56 5.23
CA ASN A 25 4.61 6.27 4.56
C ASN A 25 5.39 5.22 5.36
N PHE A 26 5.46 4.01 4.82
CA PHE A 26 6.23 2.88 5.32
C PHE A 26 7.35 2.47 4.36
N SER A 27 7.67 3.29 3.36
CA SER A 27 8.63 2.90 2.34
C SER A 27 10.04 2.72 2.88
N ARG A 28 10.86 1.95 2.15
CA ARG A 28 12.27 1.70 2.48
C ARG A 28 12.42 1.08 3.88
N ASN A 29 11.70 -0.02 4.10
CA ASN A 29 11.77 -0.83 5.31
C ASN A 29 12.03 -2.29 4.94
N ARG A 30 11.83 -3.20 5.90
CA ARG A 30 11.94 -4.65 5.74
C ARG A 30 10.61 -5.34 6.06
N LEU A 31 9.49 -4.66 5.82
CA LEU A 31 8.15 -5.21 6.09
C LEU A 31 7.87 -6.40 5.17
N THR A 32 7.24 -7.41 5.72
CA THR A 32 6.85 -8.66 5.05
C THR A 32 5.34 -8.87 5.16
N GLY A 33 4.82 -10.00 4.66
CA GLY A 33 3.39 -10.31 4.73
C GLY A 33 2.61 -9.67 3.58
N SER A 34 1.29 -9.82 3.63
CA SER A 34 0.39 -9.20 2.66
C SER A 34 -0.02 -7.79 3.07
N ILE A 35 -0.46 -6.99 2.11
CA ILE A 35 -1.07 -5.69 2.40
C ILE A 35 -2.43 -5.94 3.08
N PRO A 36 -2.65 -5.48 4.32
CA PRO A 36 -3.90 -5.74 5.03
C PRO A 36 -5.05 -4.95 4.38
N TYR A 37 -6.15 -5.63 4.09
CA TYR A 37 -7.35 -5.01 3.51
C TYR A 37 -7.92 -3.90 4.41
N ASN A 38 -7.64 -3.94 5.71
CA ASN A 38 -8.05 -2.94 6.71
C ASN A 38 -7.59 -1.51 6.38
N ILE A 39 -6.55 -1.32 5.55
CA ILE A 39 -6.15 0.01 5.06
C ILE A 39 -7.31 0.70 4.32
N SER A 40 -8.26 -0.04 3.72
CA SER A 40 -9.43 0.54 3.05
C SER A 40 -10.42 1.25 3.99
N LYS A 41 -10.27 1.08 5.31
CA LYS A 41 -11.05 1.79 6.34
C LYS A 41 -10.62 3.24 6.52
N LEU A 42 -9.42 3.60 6.05
CA LEU A 42 -8.82 4.93 6.22
C LEU A 42 -9.38 5.89 5.16
N LYS A 43 -10.65 6.30 5.31
CA LYS A 43 -11.39 7.04 4.26
C LYS A 43 -10.81 8.43 3.94
N ASP A 44 -10.04 8.99 4.87
CA ASP A 44 -9.35 10.28 4.69
C ASP A 44 -7.91 10.10 4.18
N LEU A 45 -7.48 8.89 3.83
CA LEU A 45 -6.11 8.65 3.37
C LEU A 45 -5.89 9.27 1.98
N GLU A 46 -4.98 10.23 1.93
CA GLU A 46 -4.58 10.99 0.74
C GLU A 46 -3.30 10.43 0.10
N SER A 47 -2.43 9.81 0.91
CA SER A 47 -1.12 9.29 0.48
C SER A 47 -0.77 7.97 1.14
N LEU A 48 -0.45 6.96 0.33
CA LEU A 48 0.00 5.64 0.76
C LEU A 48 1.29 5.24 0.02
N ASP A 49 2.40 5.15 0.75
CA ASP A 49 3.68 4.66 0.24
C ASP A 49 4.13 3.41 1.00
N LEU A 50 4.10 2.27 0.33
CA LEU A 50 4.57 0.97 0.82
C LEU A 50 5.79 0.48 0.04
N SER A 51 6.36 1.32 -0.83
CA SER A 51 7.41 0.91 -1.76
C SER A 51 8.70 0.48 -1.06
N ASN A 52 9.54 -0.30 -1.74
CA ASN A 52 10.84 -0.74 -1.22
C ASN A 52 10.70 -1.50 0.12
N ASN A 53 9.90 -2.56 0.10
CA ASN A 53 9.72 -3.51 1.20
C ASN A 53 9.79 -4.95 0.65
N MET A 54 9.39 -5.94 1.44
CA MET A 54 9.30 -7.36 1.07
C MET A 54 7.85 -7.87 1.16
N LEU A 55 6.87 -7.00 0.90
CA LEU A 55 5.43 -7.35 0.91
C LEU A 55 5.11 -8.31 -0.24
N TYR A 56 4.19 -9.25 -0.03
CA TYR A 56 3.84 -10.26 -1.03
C TYR A 56 2.33 -10.52 -1.13
N GLY A 57 1.94 -11.31 -2.13
CA GLY A 57 0.53 -11.56 -2.45
C GLY A 57 -0.07 -10.42 -3.27
N ASN A 58 -1.39 -10.34 -3.30
CA ASN A 58 -2.09 -9.42 -4.19
C ASN A 58 -2.30 -8.05 -3.53
N ILE A 59 -2.37 -7.00 -4.36
CA ILE A 59 -2.91 -5.70 -3.93
C ILE A 59 -4.41 -5.89 -3.65
N PRO A 60 -4.92 -5.65 -2.43
CA PRO A 60 -6.32 -5.84 -2.13
C PRO A 60 -7.19 -4.92 -3.01
N PRO A 61 -8.12 -5.45 -3.82
CA PRO A 61 -8.93 -4.62 -4.72
C PRO A 61 -9.78 -3.58 -3.99
N VAL A 62 -10.12 -3.84 -2.73
CA VAL A 62 -10.87 -2.92 -1.85
C VAL A 62 -10.11 -1.63 -1.54
N LEU A 63 -8.80 -1.55 -1.80
CA LEU A 63 -8.07 -0.29 -1.72
C LEU A 63 -8.54 0.74 -2.76
N ALA A 64 -9.26 0.31 -3.80
CA ALA A 64 -9.92 1.21 -4.76
C ALA A 64 -11.11 1.98 -4.17
N ASP A 65 -11.53 1.67 -2.94
CA ASP A 65 -12.57 2.43 -2.21
C ASP A 65 -11.99 3.67 -1.47
N LEU A 66 -10.68 3.92 -1.58
CA LEU A 66 -9.98 5.05 -0.96
C LEU A 66 -10.07 6.29 -1.86
N ASN A 67 -11.27 6.84 -1.99
CA ASN A 67 -11.56 7.93 -2.94
C ASN A 67 -10.74 9.22 -2.72
N SER A 68 -10.18 9.43 -1.53
CA SER A 68 -9.33 10.58 -1.21
C SER A 68 -7.86 10.39 -1.64
N LEU A 69 -7.47 9.18 -2.05
CA LEU A 69 -6.09 8.81 -2.31
C LEU A 69 -5.59 9.48 -3.60
N GLY A 70 -4.67 10.43 -3.44
CA GLY A 70 -4.00 11.13 -4.54
C GLY A 70 -2.58 10.64 -4.82
N TYR A 71 -1.99 9.88 -3.89
CA TYR A 71 -0.68 9.26 -4.05
C TYR A 71 -0.71 7.81 -3.59
N PHE A 72 -0.24 6.91 -4.46
CA PHE A 72 -0.14 5.49 -4.18
C PHE A 72 1.16 4.94 -4.74
N ASN A 73 1.92 4.19 -3.94
CA ASN A 73 3.13 3.54 -4.40
C ASN A 73 3.38 2.22 -3.65
N VAL A 74 3.44 1.13 -4.42
CA VAL A 74 3.73 -0.23 -3.93
C VAL A 74 4.90 -0.86 -4.68
N SER A 75 5.64 -0.06 -5.44
CA SER A 75 6.78 -0.52 -6.25
C SER A 75 7.88 -1.15 -5.39
N PHE A 76 8.68 -2.02 -6.02
CA PHE A 76 9.82 -2.68 -5.38
C PHE A 76 9.39 -3.46 -4.12
N ASN A 77 8.48 -4.40 -4.30
CA ASN A 77 8.05 -5.40 -3.33
C ASN A 77 8.08 -6.78 -4.01
N ASN A 78 7.50 -7.80 -3.37
CA ASN A 78 7.30 -9.14 -3.95
C ASN A 78 5.80 -9.41 -4.19
N LEU A 79 5.03 -8.37 -4.53
CA LEU A 79 3.60 -8.49 -4.82
C LEU A 79 3.39 -9.23 -6.14
N SER A 80 2.24 -9.88 -6.27
CA SER A 80 1.86 -10.71 -7.41
C SER A 80 0.40 -10.49 -7.82
N GLY A 81 0.02 -11.10 -8.94
CA GLY A 81 -1.34 -11.05 -9.45
C GLY A 81 -1.65 -9.77 -10.21
N GLU A 82 -2.92 -9.59 -10.56
CA GLU A 82 -3.35 -8.45 -11.36
C GLU A 82 -3.31 -7.16 -10.54
N ILE A 83 -2.77 -6.10 -11.15
CA ILE A 83 -3.00 -4.74 -10.66
C ILE A 83 -4.52 -4.52 -10.70
N PRO A 84 -5.14 -4.04 -9.61
CA PRO A 84 -6.57 -3.74 -9.59
C PRO A 84 -6.85 -2.51 -10.47
N PHE A 85 -6.87 -2.72 -11.78
CA PHE A 85 -7.17 -1.70 -12.79
C PHE A 85 -8.61 -1.18 -12.70
N LYS A 86 -9.48 -1.88 -11.96
CA LYS A 86 -10.84 -1.45 -11.68
C LYS A 86 -10.81 -0.39 -10.58
N GLY A 87 -11.39 0.79 -10.84
CA GLY A 87 -11.43 1.90 -9.90
C GLY A 87 -10.25 2.87 -10.04
N HIS A 88 -10.08 3.78 -9.09
CA HIS A 88 -9.07 4.85 -9.21
C HIS A 88 -7.62 4.36 -9.08
N LEU A 89 -7.39 3.14 -8.56
CA LEU A 89 -6.04 2.57 -8.49
C LEU A 89 -5.42 2.39 -9.89
N GLY A 90 -6.23 1.97 -10.87
CA GLY A 90 -5.80 1.83 -12.26
C GLY A 90 -5.39 3.15 -12.92
N ALA A 91 -5.71 4.30 -12.33
CA ALA A 91 -5.34 5.61 -12.86
C ALA A 91 -3.95 6.10 -12.39
N PHE A 92 -3.33 5.42 -11.42
CA PHE A 92 -1.97 5.77 -10.99
C PHE A 92 -0.92 5.36 -12.02
N ASP A 93 0.19 6.09 -12.02
CA ASP A 93 1.33 5.86 -12.90
C ASP A 93 1.88 4.43 -12.75
N GLU A 94 2.30 3.82 -13.86
CA GLU A 94 2.87 2.46 -13.88
C GLU A 94 4.05 2.28 -12.92
N ARG A 95 4.81 3.35 -12.66
CA ARG A 95 5.93 3.38 -11.70
C ARG A 95 5.49 3.12 -10.26
N SER A 96 4.20 3.24 -9.96
CA SER A 96 3.63 2.88 -8.65
C SER A 96 3.65 1.37 -8.41
N TYR A 97 3.84 0.57 -9.46
CA TYR A 97 3.69 -0.89 -9.43
C TYR A 97 4.95 -1.66 -9.84
N ILE A 98 5.93 -1.02 -10.47
CA ILE A 98 7.14 -1.68 -10.99
C ILE A 98 7.95 -2.41 -9.91
N GLY A 99 8.77 -3.37 -10.33
CA GLY A 99 9.67 -4.09 -9.41
C GLY A 99 8.96 -5.06 -8.48
N ASN A 100 7.75 -5.49 -8.84
CA ASN A 100 7.01 -6.59 -8.21
C ASN A 100 7.08 -7.85 -9.09
N ALA A 101 6.80 -9.01 -8.51
CA ALA A 101 6.80 -10.28 -9.22
C ALA A 101 5.45 -10.48 -9.92
N HIS A 102 5.36 -10.10 -11.20
CA HIS A 102 4.16 -10.32 -12.01
C HIS A 102 3.83 -11.81 -12.17
#